data_AF-A0AB35BCI6-F1
#
_entry.id   AF-A0AB35BCI6-F1
#
_cell.length_a   1.000
_cell.length_b   1.000
_cell.length_c   1.000
_cell.angle_alpha   90.00
_cell.angle_beta   90.00
_cell.angle_gamma   90.00
#
_symmetry.space_group_name_H-M   'P 1'
#
loop_
_entity.id
_entity.type
_entity.pdbx_description
1 polymer ?
#
loop_
_entity_poly.entity_id
_entity_poly.type
_entity_poly.pdbx_seq_one_letter_code
_entity_poly.pdbx_strand_id
1 'polypeptide(L)'
;MTHPNAALTPRHRLKVARLVVEEGWPISEVAARFQVSWPTVKRWVDRYLAGEPMHDRSSRPRTSPNKTGKAVTKRCVSLRMRMREGPVQLASRLGVAPSTVHRILCSARLNRLSYMDRATGEPIRRYEHDGPGSLVHVDVKKLGNIPDGGGWRYVGRPQDDRNRAAAPGKPKNKWRNPKLGYAFVHTVLDDPPQVAYTEVHDDETAVAVLRRAVEWFVDRGVTSAFTALWPTDGPMPAATPQNKSGGERLGRGCTSTTSIARTRRAATSRRSHD
;
A
#
# COMPACT_ATOMS: atom_id res chain seq x y z
N MET A 1 24.97 0.09 -15.86
CA MET A 1 25.69 -1.19 -16.01
C MET A 1 25.62 -1.60 -17.46
N THR A 2 26.77 -1.86 -18.10
CA THR A 2 26.82 -2.50 -19.41
C THR A 2 26.27 -3.92 -19.30
N HIS A 3 25.37 -4.30 -20.21
CA HIS A 3 24.77 -5.64 -20.24
C HIS A 3 25.87 -6.71 -20.39
N PRO A 4 25.71 -7.92 -19.81
CA PRO A 4 26.70 -9.01 -19.90
C PRO A 4 27.16 -9.33 -21.33
N ASN A 5 26.29 -9.11 -22.33
CA ASN A 5 26.59 -9.35 -23.76
C ASN A 5 27.20 -8.15 -24.50
N ALA A 6 27.68 -7.11 -23.80
CA ALA A 6 28.31 -5.98 -24.47
C ALA A 6 29.65 -6.40 -25.07
N ALA A 7 29.77 -6.33 -26.41
CA ALA A 7 30.95 -6.75 -27.17
C ALA A 7 32.27 -6.14 -26.65
N LEU A 8 32.23 -4.93 -26.07
CA LEU A 8 33.38 -4.23 -25.50
C LEU A 8 33.10 -3.75 -24.08
N THR A 9 33.17 -4.69 -23.14
CA THR A 9 33.15 -4.40 -21.71
C THR A 9 34.35 -3.54 -21.28
N PRO A 10 34.30 -2.85 -20.13
CA PRO A 10 35.46 -2.12 -19.60
C PRO A 10 36.75 -2.96 -19.53
N ARG A 11 36.64 -4.27 -19.26
CA ARG A 11 37.77 -5.21 -19.28
C ARG A 11 38.36 -5.41 -20.68
N HIS A 12 37.52 -5.57 -21.70
CA HIS A 12 37.99 -5.68 -23.09
C HIS A 12 38.65 -4.39 -23.57
N ARG A 13 38.10 -3.22 -23.21
CA ARG A 13 38.70 -1.92 -23.53
C ARG A 13 40.07 -1.74 -22.88
N LEU A 14 40.24 -2.24 -21.65
CA LEU A 14 41.54 -2.28 -20.99
C LEU A 14 42.54 -3.18 -21.73
N LYS A 15 42.11 -4.36 -22.16
CA LYS A 15 42.93 -5.28 -22.96
C LYS A 15 43.38 -4.65 -24.28
N VAL A 16 42.48 -3.95 -24.96
CA VAL A 16 42.78 -3.20 -26.19
C VAL A 16 43.87 -2.15 -25.94
N ALA A 17 43.78 -1.39 -24.85
CA ALA A 17 44.78 -0.37 -24.54
C ALA A 17 46.15 -0.96 -24.18
N ARG A 18 46.19 -2.08 -23.43
CA ARG A 18 47.43 -2.80 -23.10
C ARG A 18 48.13 -3.37 -24.33
N LEU A 19 47.38 -3.93 -25.29
CA LEU A 19 47.95 -4.42 -26.55
C LEU A 19 48.73 -3.33 -27.29
N VAL A 20 48.25 -2.08 -27.26
CA VAL A 20 48.94 -0.96 -27.91
C VAL A 20 50.11 -0.45 -27.05
N VAL A 21 49.91 -0.29 -25.74
CA VAL A 21 50.88 0.41 -24.85
C VAL A 21 51.96 -0.51 -24.29
N GLU A 22 51.60 -1.71 -23.85
CA GLU A 22 52.51 -2.68 -23.23
C GLU A 22 53.12 -3.63 -24.27
N GLU A 23 52.32 -4.07 -25.25
CA GLU A 23 52.75 -5.04 -26.26
C GLU A 23 53.17 -4.39 -27.60
N GLY A 24 52.99 -3.08 -27.77
CA GLY A 24 53.49 -2.31 -28.91
C GLY A 24 52.77 -2.53 -30.25
N TRP A 25 51.56 -3.11 -30.26
CA TRP A 25 50.82 -3.36 -31.49
C TRP A 25 50.30 -2.05 -32.13
N PRO A 26 50.32 -1.93 -33.48
CA PRO A 26 49.82 -0.73 -34.14
C PRO A 26 48.31 -0.58 -33.96
N ILE A 27 47.85 0.67 -33.73
CA ILE A 27 46.44 0.98 -33.43
C ILE A 27 45.49 0.49 -34.54
N SER A 28 45.91 0.55 -35.82
CA SER A 28 45.12 0.08 -36.97
C SER A 28 44.85 -1.42 -36.92
N GLU A 29 45.84 -2.21 -36.51
CA GLU A 29 45.73 -3.67 -36.40
C GLU A 29 44.84 -4.06 -35.22
N VAL A 30 45.01 -3.41 -34.07
CA VAL A 30 44.13 -3.61 -32.91
C VAL A 30 42.69 -3.19 -33.25
N ALA A 31 42.51 -2.10 -33.99
CA ALA A 31 41.18 -1.66 -34.45
C ALA A 31 40.50 -2.73 -35.33
N ALA A 32 41.22 -3.30 -36.29
CA ALA A 32 40.72 -4.38 -37.15
C ALA A 32 40.40 -5.66 -36.34
N ARG A 33 41.29 -6.07 -35.43
CA ARG A 33 41.11 -7.26 -34.59
C ARG A 33 39.88 -7.18 -33.69
N PHE A 34 39.60 -6.00 -33.14
CA PHE A 34 38.47 -5.77 -32.23
C PHE A 34 37.23 -5.19 -32.94
N GLN A 35 37.24 -5.10 -34.27
CA GLN A 35 36.12 -4.62 -35.09
C GLN A 35 35.60 -3.24 -34.64
N VAL A 36 36.53 -2.31 -34.38
CA VAL A 36 36.24 -0.93 -34.01
C VAL A 36 37.01 0.06 -34.88
N SER A 37 36.56 1.30 -34.89
CA SER A 37 37.28 2.37 -35.58
C SER A 37 38.58 2.74 -34.85
N TRP A 38 39.62 3.09 -35.61
CA TRP A 38 40.91 3.57 -35.06
C TRP A 38 40.76 4.72 -34.04
N PRO A 39 39.88 5.74 -34.23
CA PRO A 39 39.67 6.78 -33.22
C PRO A 39 39.12 6.25 -31.88
N THR A 40 38.41 5.12 -31.90
CA THR A 40 37.89 4.50 -30.68
C THR A 40 39.02 3.82 -29.89
N VAL A 41 39.91 3.10 -30.59
CA VAL A 41 41.11 2.53 -29.97
C VAL A 41 42.01 3.62 -29.43
N LYS A 42 42.31 4.65 -30.22
CA LYS A 42 43.11 5.80 -29.78
C LYS A 42 42.55 6.43 -28.50
N ARG A 43 41.23 6.63 -28.44
CA ARG A 43 40.56 7.19 -27.26
C ARG A 43 40.74 6.32 -26.00
N TRP A 44 40.75 5.00 -26.13
CA TRP A 44 41.02 4.10 -25.00
C TRP A 44 42.49 4.09 -24.62
N VAL A 45 43.40 4.17 -25.59
CA VAL A 45 44.85 4.31 -25.34
C VAL A 45 45.16 5.60 -24.59
N ASP A 46 44.68 6.74 -25.09
CA ASP A 46 44.85 8.05 -24.45
C ASP A 46 44.33 8.00 -23.00
N ARG A 47 43.19 7.33 -22.78
CA ARG A 47 42.60 7.13 -21.46
C ARG A 47 43.46 6.25 -20.54
N TYR A 48 44.03 5.18 -21.08
CA TYR A 48 44.91 4.26 -20.34
C TYR A 48 46.18 4.96 -19.88
N LEU A 49 46.82 5.73 -20.77
CA LEU A 49 48.01 6.52 -20.46
C LEU A 49 47.73 7.60 -19.40
N ALA A 50 46.51 8.15 -19.39
CA ALA A 50 46.06 9.10 -18.37
C ALA A 50 45.67 8.43 -17.03
N GLY A 51 45.74 7.09 -16.90
CA GLY A 51 45.34 6.36 -15.69
C GLY A 51 43.82 6.38 -15.42
N GLU A 52 43.00 6.71 -16.42
CA GLU A 52 41.56 6.86 -16.26
C GLU A 52 40.79 5.52 -16.41
N PRO A 53 39.62 5.36 -15.75
CA PRO A 53 38.84 4.13 -15.83
C PRO A 53 38.16 3.91 -17.20
N MET A 54 38.07 2.66 -17.64
CA MET A 54 37.46 2.26 -18.93
C MET A 54 35.93 2.23 -18.94
N HIS A 55 35.29 2.70 -17.87
CA HIS A 55 33.83 2.82 -17.79
C HIS A 55 33.31 3.93 -18.72
N ASP A 56 32.08 3.74 -19.21
CA ASP A 56 31.40 4.80 -19.95
C ASP A 56 31.11 5.98 -19.01
N ARG A 57 31.53 7.17 -19.45
CA ARG A 57 31.11 8.41 -18.81
C ARG A 57 29.61 8.58 -19.03
N SER A 58 28.94 9.25 -18.10
CA SER A 58 27.53 9.58 -18.30
C SER A 58 27.36 10.39 -19.57
N SER A 59 26.57 9.90 -20.53
CA SER A 59 26.14 10.67 -21.70
C SER A 59 25.09 11.74 -21.35
N ARG A 60 24.77 11.90 -20.05
CA ARG A 60 23.77 12.86 -19.60
C ARG A 60 24.31 14.28 -19.78
N PRO A 61 23.53 15.18 -20.41
CA PRO A 61 23.93 16.59 -20.53
C PRO A 61 24.26 17.20 -19.17
N ARG A 62 25.35 17.98 -19.12
CA ARG A 62 25.76 18.72 -17.91
C ARG A 62 24.69 19.73 -17.49
N THR A 63 24.02 20.34 -18.47
CA THR A 63 22.95 21.31 -18.27
C THR A 63 21.69 20.87 -19.02
N SER A 64 20.52 21.15 -18.45
CA SER A 64 19.23 20.89 -19.09
C SER A 64 18.37 22.14 -18.92
N PRO A 65 18.47 23.12 -19.83
CA PRO A 65 17.78 24.41 -19.73
C PRO A 65 16.26 24.25 -19.63
N ASN A 66 15.69 23.27 -20.32
CA ASN A 66 14.26 22.98 -20.30
C ASN A 66 13.81 22.13 -19.10
N LYS A 67 14.69 21.92 -18.10
CA LYS A 67 14.32 21.22 -16.88
C LYS A 67 13.35 22.08 -16.09
N THR A 68 12.20 21.50 -15.76
CA THR A 68 11.19 22.15 -14.93
C THR A 68 11.79 22.66 -13.63
N GLY A 69 11.59 23.95 -13.36
CA GLY A 69 12.16 24.62 -12.19
C GLY A 69 11.69 24.00 -10.88
N LYS A 70 12.54 24.04 -9.85
CA LYS A 70 12.24 23.46 -8.52
C LYS A 70 10.94 24.00 -7.92
N ALA A 71 10.61 25.28 -8.17
CA ALA A 71 9.39 25.91 -7.69
C ALA A 71 8.12 25.23 -8.24
N VAL A 72 8.07 24.99 -9.55
CA VAL A 72 6.95 24.29 -10.19
C VAL A 72 6.85 22.84 -9.70
N THR A 73 7.97 22.15 -9.55
CA THR A 73 8.00 20.78 -9.00
C THR A 73 7.45 20.73 -7.57
N LYS A 74 7.87 21.65 -6.69
CA LYS A 74 7.35 21.74 -5.32
C LYS A 74 5.86 22.07 -5.30
N ARG A 75 5.42 23.02 -6.14
CA ARG A 75 4.01 23.39 -6.27
C ARG A 75 3.16 22.22 -6.77
N CYS A 76 3.66 21.44 -7.72
CA CYS A 76 3.02 20.23 -8.22
C CYS A 76 2.79 19.20 -7.12
N VAL A 77 3.81 18.92 -6.31
CA VAL A 77 3.71 17.99 -5.18
C VAL A 77 2.73 18.51 -4.12
N SER A 78 2.80 19.79 -3.78
CA SER A 78 1.88 20.41 -2.81
C SER A 78 0.41 20.33 -3.26
N LEU A 79 0.12 20.66 -4.53
CA LEU A 79 -1.23 20.56 -5.08
C LEU A 79 -1.71 19.10 -5.13
N ARG A 80 -0.83 18.16 -5.50
CA ARG A 80 -1.14 16.74 -5.48
C ARG A 80 -1.56 16.26 -4.09
N MET A 81 -0.84 16.66 -3.04
CA MET A 81 -1.15 16.27 -1.66
C MET A 81 -2.48 16.85 -1.17
N ARG A 82 -2.75 18.13 -1.48
CA ARG A 82 -3.95 18.84 -1.00
C ARG A 82 -5.22 18.50 -1.79
N MET A 83 -5.14 18.51 -3.12
CA MET A 83 -6.31 18.40 -4.00
C MET A 83 -6.53 16.97 -4.51
N ARG A 84 -5.47 16.15 -4.54
CA ARG A 84 -5.52 14.74 -4.98
C ARG A 84 -6.05 14.54 -6.39
N GLU A 85 -5.73 15.47 -7.26
CA GLU A 85 -6.16 15.44 -8.65
C GLU A 85 -5.14 14.76 -9.56
N GLY A 86 -5.62 14.35 -10.74
CA GLY A 86 -4.81 13.71 -11.75
C GLY A 86 -3.85 14.69 -12.47
N PRO A 87 -2.92 14.15 -13.28
CA PRO A 87 -1.96 14.97 -14.01
C PRO A 87 -2.59 16.02 -14.94
N VAL A 88 -3.76 15.74 -15.53
CA VAL A 88 -4.45 16.65 -16.45
C VAL A 88 -4.98 17.89 -15.73
N GLN A 89 -5.64 17.70 -14.57
CA GLN A 89 -6.16 18.81 -13.78
C GLN A 89 -5.05 19.62 -13.11
N LEU A 90 -3.93 18.98 -12.75
CA LEU A 90 -2.77 19.69 -12.20
C LEU A 90 -2.01 20.47 -13.29
N ALA A 91 -1.99 19.97 -14.52
CA ALA A 91 -1.35 20.64 -15.65
C ALA A 91 -1.95 22.02 -15.93
N SER A 92 -3.28 22.13 -15.97
CA SER A 92 -3.96 23.42 -16.18
C SER A 92 -3.64 24.44 -15.08
N ARG A 93 -3.47 23.99 -13.83
CA ARG A 93 -3.13 24.87 -12.69
C ARG A 93 -1.67 25.32 -12.65
N LEU A 94 -0.77 24.49 -13.19
CA LEU A 94 0.67 24.71 -13.13
C LEU A 94 1.23 25.35 -14.42
N GLY A 95 0.44 25.39 -15.49
CA GLY A 95 0.90 25.87 -16.80
C GLY A 95 1.98 24.99 -17.43
N VAL A 96 1.95 23.68 -17.17
CA VAL A 96 2.90 22.71 -17.76
C VAL A 96 2.18 21.52 -18.35
N ALA A 97 2.80 20.84 -19.32
CA ALA A 97 2.19 19.69 -19.98
C ALA A 97 1.83 18.56 -18.99
N PRO A 98 0.71 17.83 -19.19
CA PRO A 98 0.32 16.69 -18.35
C PRO A 98 1.39 15.61 -18.22
N SER A 99 2.18 15.36 -19.28
CA SER A 99 3.32 14.43 -19.27
C SER A 99 4.43 14.89 -18.31
N THR A 100 4.68 16.19 -18.22
CA THR A 100 5.64 16.78 -17.27
C THR A 100 5.16 16.63 -15.83
N VAL A 101 3.87 16.88 -15.58
CA VAL A 101 3.25 16.62 -14.27
C VAL A 101 3.39 15.14 -13.90
N HIS A 102 3.03 14.24 -14.80
CA HIS A 102 3.14 12.80 -14.56
C HIS A 102 4.58 12.40 -14.20
N ARG A 103 5.57 12.89 -14.96
CA ARG A 103 7.00 12.63 -14.69
C ARG A 103 7.43 13.17 -13.31
N ILE A 104 7.00 14.37 -12.94
CA ILE A 104 7.24 14.94 -11.60
C ILE A 104 6.67 14.03 -10.52
N LEU A 105 5.40 13.62 -10.66
CA LEU A 105 4.74 12.76 -9.69
C LEU A 105 5.39 11.36 -9.60
N CYS A 106 5.81 10.77 -10.72
CA CYS A 106 6.55 9.50 -10.70
C CYS A 106 7.88 9.64 -9.95
N SER A 107 8.63 10.73 -10.18
CA SER A 107 9.88 10.97 -9.46
C SER A 107 9.69 11.17 -7.95
N ALA A 108 8.53 11.69 -7.54
CA ALA A 108 8.14 11.84 -6.14
C ALA A 108 7.41 10.62 -5.55
N ARG A 109 7.19 9.55 -6.34
CA ARG A 109 6.36 8.37 -5.98
C ARG A 109 4.90 8.70 -5.61
N LEU A 110 4.32 9.75 -6.22
CA LEU A 110 2.94 10.23 -6.00
C LEU A 110 2.04 10.07 -7.23
N ASN A 111 2.47 9.29 -8.22
CA ASN A 111 1.79 9.10 -9.50
C ASN A 111 0.45 8.36 -9.39
N ARG A 112 0.28 7.48 -8.39
CA ARG A 112 -0.98 6.77 -8.13
C ARG A 112 -1.66 7.32 -6.89
N LEU A 113 -2.97 7.57 -6.98
CA LEU A 113 -3.77 7.97 -5.81
C LEU A 113 -3.85 6.85 -4.76
N SER A 114 -3.85 5.60 -5.22
CA SER A 114 -3.84 4.42 -4.36
C SER A 114 -2.58 4.27 -3.50
N TYR A 115 -1.56 5.11 -3.69
CA TYR A 115 -0.38 5.11 -2.82
C TYR A 115 -0.54 6.06 -1.64
N MET A 116 -1.58 6.90 -1.64
CA MET A 116 -1.87 7.84 -0.58
C MET A 116 -3.14 7.42 0.15
N ASP A 117 -3.12 7.52 1.47
CA ASP A 117 -4.31 7.33 2.28
C ASP A 117 -5.37 8.40 1.96
N ARG A 118 -6.64 7.98 1.89
CA ARG A 118 -7.74 8.88 1.51
C ARG A 118 -8.17 9.78 2.68
N ALA A 119 -7.90 9.47 3.93
CA ALA A 119 -8.17 10.41 5.02
C ALA A 119 -7.00 11.39 5.16
N THR A 120 -5.78 10.87 5.31
CA THR A 120 -4.61 11.65 5.74
C THR A 120 -3.75 12.19 4.59
N GLY A 121 -3.79 11.56 3.42
CA GLY A 121 -2.90 11.89 2.30
C GLY A 121 -1.46 11.43 2.48
N GLU A 122 -1.16 10.68 3.54
CA GLU A 122 0.16 10.10 3.77
C GLU A 122 0.38 8.85 2.91
N PRO A 123 1.63 8.48 2.59
CA PRO A 123 1.93 7.21 1.93
C PRO A 123 1.36 6.02 2.72
N ILE A 124 0.61 5.15 2.06
CA ILE A 124 0.02 3.95 2.69
C ILE A 124 1.15 3.05 3.19
N ARG A 125 1.22 2.85 4.51
CA ARG A 125 2.11 1.87 5.15
C ARG A 125 1.30 0.62 5.43
N ARG A 126 1.63 -0.48 4.75
CA ARG A 126 1.09 -1.80 5.06
C ARG A 126 1.89 -2.38 6.21
N TYR A 127 1.21 -2.79 7.27
CA TYR A 127 1.81 -3.61 8.30
C TYR A 127 1.82 -5.06 7.83
N GLU A 128 2.81 -5.81 8.29
CA GLU A 128 2.95 -7.25 8.08
C GLU A 128 3.22 -7.86 9.46
N HIS A 129 2.52 -8.95 9.75
CA HIS A 129 2.64 -9.67 11.01
C HIS A 129 3.23 -11.06 10.77
N ASP A 130 4.10 -11.50 11.70
CA ASP A 130 4.95 -12.68 11.50
C ASP A 130 4.20 -14.02 11.54
N GLY A 131 2.96 -14.05 12.05
CA GLY A 131 2.16 -15.26 12.06
C GLY A 131 0.72 -15.07 12.54
N PRO A 132 -0.10 -16.13 12.44
CA PRO A 132 -1.51 -16.12 12.85
C PRO A 132 -1.64 -15.78 14.34
N GLY A 133 -2.70 -15.07 14.72
CA GLY A 133 -2.96 -14.63 16.09
C GLY A 133 -2.17 -13.38 16.53
N SER A 134 -1.41 -12.76 15.63
CA SER A 134 -0.62 -11.55 15.90
C SER A 134 -1.46 -10.27 15.94
N LEU A 135 -2.58 -10.24 15.21
CA LEU A 135 -3.52 -9.15 15.17
C LEU A 135 -4.92 -9.70 14.94
N VAL A 136 -5.83 -9.40 15.86
CA VAL A 136 -7.25 -9.72 15.71
C VAL A 136 -8.01 -8.43 15.42
N HIS A 137 -8.82 -8.46 14.37
CA HIS A 137 -9.67 -7.36 13.94
C HIS A 137 -11.13 -7.66 14.28
N VAL A 138 -11.77 -6.76 15.02
CA VAL A 138 -13.20 -6.87 15.35
C VAL A 138 -13.96 -5.80 14.59
N ASP A 139 -14.93 -6.23 13.78
CA ASP A 139 -15.86 -5.35 13.07
C ASP A 139 -17.29 -5.70 13.45
N VAL A 140 -18.09 -4.68 13.74
CA VAL A 140 -19.54 -4.83 13.97
C VAL A 140 -20.28 -4.13 12.85
N LYS A 141 -21.02 -4.92 12.07
CA LYS A 141 -21.79 -4.43 10.94
C LYS A 141 -23.28 -4.45 11.25
N LYS A 142 -23.88 -3.26 11.27
CA LYS A 142 -25.32 -3.05 11.42
C LYS A 142 -26.06 -3.27 10.09
N LEU A 143 -26.92 -4.29 10.03
CA LEU A 143 -27.73 -4.64 8.86
C LEU A 143 -29.22 -4.55 9.18
N GLY A 144 -30.02 -4.09 8.21
CA GLY A 144 -31.46 -4.02 8.39
C GLY A 144 -32.09 -5.41 8.33
N ASN A 145 -32.97 -5.71 9.28
CA ASN A 145 -33.63 -7.02 9.34
C ASN A 145 -34.54 -7.26 8.13
N ILE A 146 -34.57 -8.52 7.71
CA ILE A 146 -35.46 -9.06 6.69
C ILE A 146 -36.67 -9.67 7.41
N PRO A 147 -37.89 -9.57 6.87
CA PRO A 147 -39.06 -10.20 7.50
C PRO A 147 -38.93 -11.72 7.48
N ASP A 148 -39.54 -12.38 8.46
CA ASP A 148 -39.63 -13.83 8.52
C ASP A 148 -40.30 -14.37 7.24
N GLY A 149 -39.76 -15.46 6.68
CA GLY A 149 -40.15 -15.95 5.36
C GLY A 149 -39.44 -15.28 4.18
N GLY A 150 -38.53 -14.34 4.43
CA GLY A 150 -37.61 -13.78 3.42
C GLY A 150 -38.05 -12.44 2.82
N GLY A 151 -37.07 -11.71 2.27
CA GLY A 151 -37.27 -10.35 1.74
C GLY A 151 -37.53 -10.31 0.24
N TRP A 152 -37.99 -9.16 -0.26
CA TRP A 152 -38.45 -9.02 -1.65
C TRP A 152 -37.44 -9.44 -2.73
N ARG A 153 -36.13 -9.40 -2.46
CA ARG A 153 -35.10 -9.87 -3.38
C ARG A 153 -35.12 -11.39 -3.57
N TYR A 154 -35.59 -12.13 -2.57
CA TYR A 154 -35.68 -13.59 -2.58
C TYR A 154 -37.09 -14.08 -2.94
N VAL A 155 -38.13 -13.47 -2.35
CA VAL A 155 -39.53 -13.93 -2.50
C VAL A 155 -40.39 -13.07 -3.44
N GLY A 156 -39.85 -11.99 -4.00
CA GLY A 156 -40.62 -11.00 -4.76
C GLY A 156 -41.40 -10.02 -3.86
N ARG A 157 -41.80 -8.88 -4.43
CA ARG A 157 -42.49 -7.81 -3.68
C ARG A 157 -43.83 -8.23 -3.05
N PRO A 158 -44.74 -8.93 -3.75
CA PRO A 158 -46.03 -9.28 -3.17
C PRO A 158 -45.91 -10.18 -1.93
N GLN A 159 -44.93 -11.11 -1.93
CA GLN A 159 -44.70 -11.99 -0.79
C GLN A 159 -43.96 -11.27 0.35
N ASP A 160 -43.01 -10.37 0.04
CA ASP A 160 -42.36 -9.52 1.06
C ASP A 160 -43.38 -8.63 1.77
N ASP A 161 -44.35 -8.05 1.05
CA ASP A 161 -45.39 -7.22 1.66
C ASP A 161 -46.26 -8.05 2.64
N ARG A 162 -46.58 -9.30 2.28
CA ARG A 162 -47.28 -10.23 3.19
C ARG A 162 -46.42 -10.61 4.39
N ASN A 163 -45.16 -10.99 4.17
CA ASN A 163 -44.21 -11.35 5.23
C ASN A 163 -44.00 -10.18 6.21
N ARG A 164 -43.92 -8.94 5.69
CA ARG A 164 -43.87 -7.72 6.51
C ARG A 164 -45.18 -7.50 7.28
N ALA A 165 -46.32 -7.62 6.62
CA ALA A 165 -47.61 -7.44 7.28
C ALA A 165 -47.85 -8.47 8.40
N ALA A 166 -47.32 -9.69 8.23
CA ALA A 166 -47.38 -10.77 9.21
C ALA A 166 -46.39 -10.60 10.38
N ALA A 167 -45.46 -9.64 10.33
CA ALA A 167 -44.48 -9.44 11.40
C ALA A 167 -45.18 -8.97 12.71
N PRO A 168 -45.18 -9.77 13.78
CA PRO A 168 -45.99 -9.51 14.96
C PRO A 168 -45.43 -8.34 15.80
N GLY A 169 -46.32 -7.49 16.30
CA GLY A 169 -46.03 -6.50 17.38
C GLY A 169 -45.00 -5.41 17.06
N LYS A 170 -44.48 -5.32 15.84
CA LYS A 170 -43.42 -4.34 15.51
C LYS A 170 -44.00 -2.93 15.37
N PRO A 171 -43.32 -1.89 15.90
CA PRO A 171 -43.74 -0.52 15.73
C PRO A 171 -43.74 -0.14 14.24
N LYS A 172 -44.74 0.62 13.80
CA LYS A 172 -44.87 1.03 12.39
C LYS A 172 -44.18 2.39 12.17
N ASN A 173 -43.70 2.63 10.95
CA ASN A 173 -43.24 3.95 10.53
C ASN A 173 -44.43 4.83 10.07
N LYS A 174 -44.17 6.08 9.67
CA LYS A 174 -45.21 7.01 9.17
C LYS A 174 -46.00 6.51 7.96
N TRP A 175 -45.46 5.52 7.24
CA TRP A 175 -46.06 4.89 6.07
C TRP A 175 -46.72 3.53 6.40
N ARG A 176 -46.98 3.25 7.69
CA ARG A 176 -47.58 2.01 8.20
C ARG A 176 -46.76 0.73 7.96
N ASN A 177 -45.51 0.84 7.50
CA ASN A 177 -44.62 -0.30 7.33
C ASN A 177 -43.99 -0.69 8.68
N PRO A 178 -43.85 -2.00 8.97
CA PRO A 178 -43.23 -2.49 10.21
C PRO A 178 -41.75 -2.10 10.27
N LYS A 179 -41.29 -1.65 11.45
CA LYS A 179 -39.87 -1.44 11.74
C LYS A 179 -39.28 -2.76 12.23
N LEU A 180 -38.65 -3.50 11.33
CA LEU A 180 -38.05 -4.81 11.62
C LEU A 180 -36.79 -4.73 12.49
N GLY A 181 -36.23 -3.53 12.67
CA GLY A 181 -35.01 -3.32 13.45
C GLY A 181 -33.75 -3.61 12.66
N TYR A 182 -32.65 -3.79 13.38
CA TYR A 182 -31.34 -4.11 12.84
C TYR A 182 -30.81 -5.37 13.52
N ALA A 183 -30.05 -6.15 12.76
CA ALA A 183 -29.16 -7.17 13.27
C ALA A 183 -27.73 -6.65 13.23
N PHE A 184 -26.93 -7.06 14.20
CA PHE A 184 -25.53 -6.69 14.31
C PHE A 184 -24.69 -7.93 14.04
N VAL A 185 -24.00 -7.92 12.91
CA VAL A 185 -23.08 -8.98 12.53
C VAL A 185 -21.73 -8.64 13.13
N HIS A 186 -21.33 -9.38 14.15
CA HIS A 186 -20.04 -9.26 14.80
C HIS A 186 -19.07 -10.22 14.12
N THR A 187 -18.03 -9.70 13.49
CA THR A 187 -17.02 -10.48 12.80
C THR A 187 -15.65 -10.24 13.44
N VAL A 188 -14.99 -11.33 13.80
CA VAL A 188 -13.64 -11.36 14.36
C VAL A 188 -12.73 -12.05 13.35
N LEU A 189 -11.73 -11.33 12.87
CA LEU A 189 -10.81 -11.76 11.81
C LEU A 189 -9.39 -11.88 12.38
N ASP A 190 -8.73 -12.99 12.06
CA ASP A 190 -7.27 -13.12 12.25
C ASP A 190 -6.54 -12.74 10.95
N ASP A 191 -5.41 -12.03 11.07
CA ASP A 191 -4.53 -11.73 9.92
C ASP A 191 -3.72 -12.99 9.55
N PRO A 192 -3.09 -13.08 8.35
CA PRO A 192 -3.02 -14.31 7.58
C PRO A 192 -2.52 -15.58 8.31
N PRO A 193 -3.16 -16.75 8.04
CA PRO A 193 -4.25 -16.94 7.07
C PRO A 193 -5.60 -16.43 7.62
N GLN A 194 -6.34 -15.73 6.77
CA GLN A 194 -7.58 -15.02 7.13
C GLN A 194 -8.71 -16.00 7.46
N VAL A 195 -8.83 -16.34 8.74
CA VAL A 195 -9.98 -17.08 9.28
C VAL A 195 -10.90 -16.09 10.00
N ALA A 196 -12.19 -16.18 9.71
CA ALA A 196 -13.21 -15.30 10.26
C ALA A 196 -14.18 -16.08 11.17
N TYR A 197 -14.36 -15.60 12.38
CA TYR A 197 -15.45 -15.98 13.27
C TYR A 197 -16.57 -14.95 13.16
N THR A 198 -17.83 -15.36 13.06
CA THR A 198 -18.96 -14.42 12.92
C THR A 198 -20.19 -14.87 13.66
N GLU A 199 -20.82 -13.93 14.37
CA GLU A 199 -22.10 -14.12 15.07
C GLU A 199 -23.06 -12.98 14.75
N VAL A 200 -24.37 -13.24 14.86
CA VAL A 200 -25.42 -12.24 14.66
C VAL A 200 -26.14 -11.99 15.99
N HIS A 201 -26.22 -10.73 16.41
CA HIS A 201 -26.81 -10.30 17.68
C HIS A 201 -27.78 -9.12 17.51
N ASP A 202 -28.55 -8.85 18.56
CA ASP A 202 -29.51 -7.74 18.62
C ASP A 202 -28.90 -6.41 19.11
N ASP A 203 -27.62 -6.40 19.49
CA ASP A 203 -26.90 -5.20 19.94
C ASP A 203 -25.47 -5.09 19.39
N GLU A 204 -24.84 -3.93 19.66
CA GLU A 204 -23.47 -3.63 19.24
C GLU A 204 -22.41 -4.13 20.26
N THR A 205 -22.80 -4.96 21.23
CA THR A 205 -21.93 -5.37 22.36
C THR A 205 -21.00 -6.52 21.98
N ALA A 206 -19.76 -6.20 21.60
CA ALA A 206 -18.80 -7.20 21.06
C ALA A 206 -18.07 -8.05 22.12
N VAL A 207 -18.17 -7.74 23.42
CA VAL A 207 -17.34 -8.37 24.46
C VAL A 207 -17.58 -9.89 24.56
N ALA A 208 -18.85 -10.31 24.56
CA ALA A 208 -19.19 -11.73 24.67
C ALA A 208 -18.80 -12.50 23.40
N VAL A 209 -18.98 -11.88 22.23
CA VAL A 209 -18.57 -12.44 20.93
C VAL A 209 -17.06 -12.64 20.89
N LEU A 210 -16.29 -11.66 21.36
CA LEU A 210 -14.84 -11.75 21.37
C LEU A 210 -14.33 -12.90 22.25
N ARG A 211 -14.95 -13.15 23.40
CA ARG A 211 -14.60 -14.30 24.26
C ARG A 211 -14.78 -15.63 23.52
N ARG A 212 -15.96 -15.84 22.90
CA ARG A 212 -16.24 -17.04 22.13
C ARG A 212 -15.36 -17.17 20.89
N ALA A 213 -15.05 -16.05 20.24
CA ALA A 213 -14.13 -16.04 19.10
C ALA A 213 -12.74 -16.53 19.51
N VAL A 214 -12.21 -16.05 20.64
CA VAL A 214 -10.90 -16.47 21.16
C VAL A 214 -10.89 -17.97 21.44
N GLU A 215 -11.91 -18.50 22.12
CA GLU A 215 -12.05 -19.95 22.35
C GLU A 215 -12.06 -20.72 21.02
N TRP A 216 -12.86 -20.26 20.06
CA TRP A 216 -12.98 -20.88 18.74
C TRP A 216 -11.67 -20.88 17.94
N PHE A 217 -10.84 -19.84 18.08
CA PHE A 217 -9.51 -19.76 17.47
C PHE A 217 -8.50 -20.68 18.17
N VAL A 218 -8.55 -20.76 19.50
CA VAL A 218 -7.70 -21.67 20.29
C VAL A 218 -7.94 -23.12 19.91
N ASP A 219 -9.20 -23.53 19.74
CA ASP A 219 -9.58 -24.87 19.28
C ASP A 219 -9.00 -25.23 17.91
N ARG A 220 -8.58 -24.23 17.12
CA ARG A 220 -8.00 -24.38 15.78
C ARG A 220 -6.48 -24.21 15.76
N GLY A 221 -5.85 -24.16 16.94
CA GLY A 221 -4.40 -24.02 17.07
C GLY A 221 -3.88 -22.60 16.81
N VAL A 222 -4.77 -21.61 16.68
CA VAL A 222 -4.37 -20.20 16.59
C VAL A 222 -4.13 -19.69 18.01
N THR A 223 -2.87 -19.69 18.44
CA THR A 223 -2.50 -19.09 19.73
C THR A 223 -2.42 -17.58 19.56
N SER A 224 -3.57 -16.93 19.73
CA SER A 224 -3.62 -15.47 19.73
C SER A 224 -2.85 -14.90 20.93
N ALA A 225 -2.16 -13.78 20.74
CA ALA A 225 -1.52 -13.07 21.86
C ALA A 225 -2.52 -12.58 22.94
N PHE A 226 -3.82 -12.67 22.65
CA PHE A 226 -4.94 -12.39 23.55
C PHE A 226 -5.02 -13.35 24.73
N THR A 227 -4.71 -14.63 24.52
CA THR A 227 -4.72 -15.66 25.56
C THR A 227 -3.68 -15.38 26.66
N ALA A 228 -2.59 -14.69 26.34
CA ALA A 228 -1.55 -14.32 27.32
C ALA A 228 -1.92 -13.10 28.19
N LEU A 229 -2.95 -12.33 27.82
CA LEU A 229 -3.42 -11.14 28.55
C LEU A 229 -4.71 -11.39 29.34
N TRP A 230 -5.34 -12.57 29.19
CA TRP A 230 -6.55 -12.97 29.91
C TRP A 230 -6.23 -14.08 30.93
N PRO A 231 -5.84 -13.75 32.18
CA PRO A 231 -6.22 -14.60 33.31
C PRO A 231 -7.74 -14.57 33.40
N THR A 232 -8.37 -15.66 33.83
CA THR A 232 -9.82 -15.88 33.90
C THR A 232 -10.65 -14.76 34.56
N ASP A 233 -10.01 -13.81 35.27
CA ASP A 233 -10.66 -12.84 36.15
C ASP A 233 -10.22 -11.36 35.95
N GLY A 234 -9.61 -10.99 34.82
CA GLY A 234 -9.10 -9.61 34.58
C GLY A 234 -9.98 -8.70 33.69
N PRO A 235 -10.03 -7.37 33.92
CA PRO A 235 -10.70 -6.43 33.01
C PRO A 235 -9.89 -6.23 31.71
N MET A 236 -10.61 -6.05 30.59
CA MET A 236 -10.03 -5.85 29.26
C MET A 236 -9.07 -4.64 29.21
N PRO A 237 -7.90 -4.74 28.57
CA PRO A 237 -7.07 -3.58 28.28
C PRO A 237 -7.83 -2.64 27.33
N ALA A 238 -7.75 -1.33 27.60
CA ALA A 238 -8.43 -0.32 26.80
C ALA A 238 -8.00 -0.42 25.33
N ALA A 239 -8.97 -0.63 24.44
CA ALA A 239 -8.72 -0.63 23.01
C ALA A 239 -8.24 0.75 22.54
N THR A 240 -7.28 0.79 21.61
CA THR A 240 -6.92 2.04 20.95
C THR A 240 -7.91 2.28 19.81
N PRO A 241 -8.77 3.30 19.86
CA PRO A 241 -9.71 3.57 18.78
C PRO A 241 -8.95 3.96 17.52
N GLN A 242 -9.11 3.18 16.45
CA GLN A 242 -8.76 3.66 15.11
C GLN A 242 -9.89 4.59 14.64
N ASN A 243 -9.73 5.88 14.91
CA ASN A 243 -10.65 6.90 14.37
C ASN A 243 -10.61 6.84 12.84
N LYS A 244 -11.70 6.38 12.21
CA LYS A 244 -12.05 6.79 10.84
C LYS A 244 -12.51 8.25 10.91
N SER A 245 -11.57 9.18 11.08
CA SER A 245 -11.87 10.61 10.99
C SER A 245 -12.03 11.01 9.52
N GLY A 246 -13.28 11.10 9.07
CA GLY A 246 -13.62 11.62 7.76
C GLY A 246 -15.12 11.57 7.54
N GLY A 247 -15.80 12.66 7.87
CA GLY A 247 -17.25 12.79 7.72
C GLY A 247 -17.69 12.57 6.27
N GLU A 248 -18.44 11.48 6.05
CA GLU A 248 -19.30 11.32 4.90
C GLU A 248 -20.76 11.46 5.37
N ARG A 249 -21.54 12.22 4.60
CA ARG A 249 -22.97 12.41 4.79
C ARG A 249 -23.64 11.06 4.95
N LEU A 250 -24.38 10.91 6.06
CA LEU A 250 -25.34 9.85 6.40
C LEU A 250 -25.76 8.97 5.21
N GLY A 251 -24.93 7.98 4.88
CA GLY A 251 -25.28 6.76 4.17
C GLY A 251 -25.35 5.64 5.21
N ARG A 252 -26.48 4.93 5.26
CA ARG A 252 -26.83 3.96 6.30
C ARG A 252 -25.76 2.87 6.45
N GLY A 253 -25.16 2.75 7.63
CA GLY A 253 -24.24 1.69 8.01
C GLY A 253 -23.07 2.23 8.81
N CYS A 254 -23.27 2.52 10.10
CA CYS A 254 -22.18 2.83 11.00
C CYS A 254 -21.39 1.55 11.25
N THR A 255 -20.15 1.47 10.76
CA THR A 255 -19.21 0.37 11.08
C THR A 255 -18.34 0.82 12.24
N SER A 256 -18.47 0.16 13.38
CA SER A 256 -17.58 0.33 14.53
C SER A 256 -16.40 -0.62 14.35
N THR A 257 -15.22 -0.09 14.03
CA THR A 257 -14.03 -0.90 13.79
C THR A 257 -13.03 -0.68 14.92
N THR A 258 -12.68 -1.75 15.65
CA THR A 258 -11.72 -1.69 16.76
C THR A 258 -10.60 -2.69 16.51
N SER A 259 -9.37 -2.19 16.40
CA SER A 259 -8.16 -3.02 16.29
C SER A 259 -7.46 -3.13 17.64
N ILE A 260 -7.07 -4.33 18.04
CA ILE A 260 -6.30 -4.54 19.27
C ILE A 260 -4.93 -5.08 18.87
N ALA A 261 -3.93 -4.21 18.87
CA ALA A 261 -2.56 -4.51 18.47
C ALA A 261 -1.57 -4.25 19.62
N ARG A 262 -0.54 -5.08 19.75
CA ARG A 262 0.62 -4.76 20.60
C ARG A 262 1.65 -3.98 19.79
N THR A 263 1.85 -2.71 20.08
CA THR A 263 3.10 -2.02 19.72
C THR A 263 4.22 -2.51 20.64
N ARG A 264 5.04 -3.46 20.18
CA ARG A 264 6.39 -3.58 20.73
C ARG A 264 7.16 -2.33 20.28
N ARG A 265 7.43 -1.37 21.18
CA ARG A 265 8.53 -0.43 20.96
C ARG A 265 9.81 -1.26 20.91
N ALA A 266 10.34 -1.48 19.71
CA ALA A 266 11.72 -1.92 19.57
C ALA A 266 12.60 -0.79 20.12
N ALA A 267 13.15 -1.00 21.32
CA ALA A 267 14.26 -0.19 21.79
C ALA A 267 15.44 -0.46 20.84
N THR A 268 15.69 0.45 19.91
CA THR A 268 16.96 0.50 19.18
C THR A 268 18.08 0.70 20.19
N SER A 269 18.75 -0.38 20.58
CA SER A 269 20.04 -0.31 21.26
C SER A 269 21.06 0.21 20.24
N ARG A 270 21.55 1.42 20.47
CA ARG A 270 22.77 1.90 19.81
C ARG A 270 23.92 1.05 20.36
N ARG A 271 24.39 0.08 19.57
CA ARG A 271 25.76 -0.42 19.74
C ARG A 271 26.70 0.65 19.20
N SER A 272 27.38 1.32 20.10
CA SER A 272 28.68 1.94 19.83
C SER A 272 29.67 0.83 19.47
N HIS A 273 30.35 0.97 18.35
CA HIS A 273 31.64 0.33 18.10
C HIS A 273 32.64 1.46 17.92
N ASP A 274 33.76 1.30 18.62
CA ASP A 274 35.00 2.05 18.50
C ASP A 274 35.52 2.11 17.06
#